data_AF-I3XQF5-F1
#
_entry.id   AF-I3XQF5-F1
#
_cell.length_a   1.000
_cell.length_b   1.000
_cell.length_c   1.000
_cell.angle_alpha   90.00
_cell.angle_beta   90.00
_cell.angle_gamma   90.00
#
_symmetry.space_group_name_H-M   'P 1'
#
loop_
_entity.id
_entity.type
_entity.pdbx_description
1 polymer ?
#
loop_
_entity_poly.entity_id
_entity_poly.type
_entity_poly.pdbx_seq_one_letter_code
_entity_poly.pdbx_strand_id
1 'polypeptide(L)'
;MASSGFEKVIIRPLSREEAYALLYDVATLISNMKSFTITARDPSTNEVSAVLSRRSILGVTRIPLKIRSEVKSDDIILMYFNSDAFKAQIEYRLVPVFYALHINLRAVCDGGNTVLCTSVLESFTKELEDVLRKPVKPMITPPKPAPKPAEVTPQRVETPPQEAVKPQTPQPPSPTLPPTPPKPTQPERTPVPQEKETIDITKLFDEVLIAMALINSDLVSTGELTVPWDINTLINKAREKKGVLSQYKIGILSVKDKNDTVDLVIFVNRNGEPMGFYGRIENLSVKGLADELVSLEKSLPAIEITYRLWGVKQLPMV
;
A
#
# COMPACT_ATOMS: atom_id res chain seq x y z
N MET A 1 24.48 -7.43 -24.82
CA MET A 1 23.20 -7.82 -25.44
C MET A 1 22.14 -6.90 -24.87
N ALA A 2 21.27 -6.31 -25.70
CA ALA A 2 20.24 -5.39 -25.22
C ALA A 2 19.14 -6.18 -24.51
N SER A 3 18.92 -5.90 -23.23
CA SER A 3 17.73 -6.34 -22.50
C SER A 3 16.62 -5.32 -22.72
N SER A 4 15.42 -5.80 -23.07
CA SER A 4 14.20 -5.00 -23.07
C SER A 4 13.33 -5.43 -21.89
N GLY A 5 12.54 -4.51 -21.35
CA GLY A 5 11.72 -4.80 -20.17
C GLY A 5 10.81 -3.63 -19.82
N PHE A 6 9.94 -3.86 -18.85
CA PHE A 6 9.06 -2.82 -18.30
C PHE A 6 8.83 -3.04 -16.81
N GLU A 7 8.44 -1.97 -16.13
CA GLU A 7 8.02 -2.00 -14.74
C GLU A 7 6.56 -1.57 -14.65
N LYS A 8 5.81 -2.20 -13.74
CA LYS A 8 4.40 -1.89 -13.50
C LYS A 8 4.06 -2.12 -12.04
N VAL A 9 3.17 -1.31 -11.50
CA VAL A 9 2.57 -1.55 -10.19
C VAL A 9 1.11 -1.95 -10.37
N ILE A 10 0.73 -3.09 -9.83
CA ILE A 10 -0.66 -3.53 -9.75
C ILE A 10 -1.12 -3.36 -8.31
N ILE A 11 -2.18 -2.58 -8.12
CA ILE A 11 -2.78 -2.33 -6.79
C ILE A 11 -4.12 -3.05 -6.75
N ARG A 12 -4.31 -3.92 -5.75
CA ARG A 12 -5.53 -4.72 -5.60
C ARG A 12 -5.85 -4.98 -4.12
N PRO A 13 -7.14 -5.05 -3.74
CA PRO A 13 -7.57 -5.38 -2.39
C PRO A 13 -7.56 -6.90 -2.18
N LEU A 14 -6.37 -7.51 -2.18
CA LEU A 14 -6.17 -8.92 -1.84
C LEU A 14 -5.11 -9.07 -0.77
N SER A 15 -5.19 -10.14 0.04
CA SER A 15 -4.15 -10.40 1.03
C SER A 15 -2.82 -10.74 0.34
N ARG A 16 -1.71 -10.44 1.03
CA ARG A 16 -0.37 -10.79 0.55
C ARG A 16 -0.26 -12.30 0.35
N GLU A 17 -0.80 -13.08 1.27
CA GLU A 17 -0.75 -14.54 1.30
C GLU A 17 -1.49 -15.14 0.11
N GLU A 18 -2.70 -14.65 -0.20
CA GLU A 18 -3.47 -15.10 -1.38
C GLU A 18 -2.76 -14.77 -2.69
N ALA A 19 -2.24 -13.54 -2.82
CA ALA A 19 -1.50 -13.13 -4.01
C ALA A 19 -0.23 -13.95 -4.19
N TYR A 20 0.49 -14.16 -3.10
CA TYR A 20 1.74 -14.92 -3.07
C TYR A 20 1.49 -16.36 -3.49
N ALA A 21 0.48 -17.01 -2.92
CA ALA A 21 0.11 -18.38 -3.27
C ALA A 21 -0.39 -18.49 -4.73
N LEU A 22 -1.16 -17.53 -5.22
CA LEU A 22 -1.65 -17.53 -6.61
C LEU A 22 -0.53 -17.29 -7.63
N LEU A 23 0.39 -16.35 -7.37
CA LEU A 23 1.54 -16.09 -8.25
C LEU A 23 2.53 -17.26 -8.25
N TYR A 24 2.60 -17.99 -7.14
CA TYR A 24 3.36 -19.23 -7.07
C TYR A 24 2.66 -20.34 -7.87
N ASP A 25 1.36 -20.60 -7.68
CA ASP A 25 0.63 -21.66 -8.37
C ASP A 25 0.37 -21.33 -9.86
N VAL A 26 1.39 -21.57 -10.69
CA VAL A 26 1.38 -21.27 -12.13
C VAL A 26 0.23 -21.98 -12.86
N ALA A 27 -0.08 -23.21 -12.47
CA ALA A 27 -1.14 -23.99 -13.11
C ALA A 27 -2.51 -23.34 -12.85
N THR A 28 -2.81 -23.01 -11.59
CA THR A 28 -4.05 -22.32 -11.22
C THR A 28 -4.12 -20.93 -11.87
N LEU A 29 -3.04 -20.15 -11.82
CA LEU A 29 -2.98 -18.83 -12.44
C LEU A 29 -3.30 -18.88 -13.95
N ILE A 30 -2.56 -19.71 -14.70
CA ILE A 30 -2.69 -19.81 -16.17
C ILE A 30 -4.04 -20.38 -16.57
N SER A 31 -4.59 -21.36 -15.84
CA SER A 31 -5.92 -21.91 -16.15
C SER A 31 -7.06 -20.89 -16.04
N ASN A 32 -6.84 -19.80 -15.32
CA ASN A 32 -7.80 -18.68 -15.21
C ASN A 32 -7.57 -17.58 -16.26
N MET A 33 -6.54 -17.72 -17.11
CA MET A 33 -6.25 -16.83 -18.24
C MET A 33 -6.89 -17.40 -19.52
N LYS A 34 -7.55 -16.54 -20.29
CA LYS A 34 -8.33 -16.95 -21.48
C LYS A 34 -7.43 -17.32 -22.66
N SER A 35 -6.29 -16.64 -22.80
CA SER A 35 -5.44 -16.84 -23.99
C SER A 35 -4.49 -18.03 -23.85
N PHE A 36 -4.44 -18.68 -22.70
CA PHE A 36 -3.52 -19.78 -22.43
C PHE A 36 -4.24 -21.13 -22.38
N THR A 37 -3.57 -22.16 -22.87
CA THR A 37 -4.02 -23.55 -22.74
C THR A 37 -2.87 -24.38 -22.21
N ILE A 38 -3.06 -25.03 -21.06
CA ILE A 38 -2.06 -25.90 -20.46
C ILE A 38 -1.99 -27.21 -21.26
N THR A 39 -0.78 -27.60 -21.67
CA THR A 39 -0.52 -28.84 -22.42
C THR A 39 0.20 -29.89 -21.58
N ALA A 40 0.98 -29.49 -20.58
CA ALA A 40 1.60 -30.41 -19.62
C ALA A 40 1.87 -29.71 -18.28
N ARG A 41 1.98 -30.48 -17.21
CA ARG A 41 2.32 -30.01 -15.86
C ARG A 41 3.46 -30.85 -15.30
N ASP A 42 4.43 -30.20 -14.68
CA ASP A 42 5.46 -30.83 -13.87
C ASP A 42 5.31 -30.34 -12.42
N PRO A 43 4.67 -31.13 -11.54
CA PRO A 43 4.45 -30.77 -10.15
C PRO A 43 5.75 -30.63 -9.34
N SER A 44 6.86 -31.26 -9.76
CA SER A 44 8.11 -31.26 -9.00
C SER A 44 8.85 -29.93 -9.07
N THR A 45 8.66 -29.19 -10.15
CA THR A 45 9.31 -27.91 -10.44
C THR A 45 8.34 -26.74 -10.49
N ASN A 46 7.04 -26.99 -10.23
CA ASN A 46 5.95 -26.04 -10.42
C ASN A 46 5.99 -25.40 -11.83
N GLU A 47 6.38 -26.22 -12.82
CA GLU A 47 6.47 -25.82 -14.23
C GLU A 47 5.21 -26.29 -14.98
N VAL A 48 4.77 -25.44 -15.89
CA VAL A 48 3.65 -25.70 -16.78
C VAL A 48 4.10 -25.46 -18.22
N SER A 49 3.86 -26.43 -19.08
CA SER A 49 3.89 -26.18 -20.53
C SER A 49 2.52 -25.67 -20.96
N ALA A 50 2.49 -24.52 -21.61
CA ALA A 50 1.27 -23.87 -22.08
C ALA A 50 1.43 -23.33 -23.50
N VAL A 51 0.32 -23.16 -24.19
CA VAL A 51 0.26 -22.49 -25.50
C VAL A 51 -0.52 -21.20 -25.33
N LEU A 52 0.13 -20.08 -25.63
CA LEU A 52 -0.53 -18.78 -25.77
C LEU A 52 -1.13 -18.67 -27.16
N SER A 53 -2.44 -18.50 -27.24
CA SER A 53 -3.19 -18.28 -28.48
C SER A 53 -3.54 -16.80 -28.64
N ARG A 54 -2.97 -16.14 -29.64
CA ARG A 54 -3.31 -14.75 -29.98
C ARG A 54 -4.12 -14.72 -31.27
N ARG A 55 -5.32 -14.16 -31.21
CA ARG A 55 -6.15 -13.95 -32.40
C ARG A 55 -5.78 -12.61 -33.03
N SER A 56 -5.47 -12.63 -34.32
CA SER A 56 -5.19 -11.46 -35.15
C SER A 56 -6.11 -11.45 -36.37
N ILE A 57 -6.10 -10.35 -37.12
CA ILE A 57 -6.85 -10.24 -38.39
C ILE A 57 -6.40 -11.31 -39.39
N LEU A 58 -5.15 -11.77 -39.30
CA LEU A 58 -4.54 -12.75 -40.19
C LEU A 58 -4.68 -14.21 -39.70
N GLY A 59 -5.36 -14.44 -38.57
CA GLY A 59 -5.56 -15.77 -37.99
C GLY A 59 -5.08 -15.90 -36.55
N VAL A 60 -4.97 -17.14 -36.06
CA VAL A 60 -4.55 -17.44 -34.69
C VAL A 60 -3.07 -17.83 -34.65
N THR A 61 -2.26 -17.03 -33.98
CA THR A 61 -0.87 -17.36 -33.68
C THR A 61 -0.82 -18.15 -32.38
N ARG A 62 -0.07 -19.26 -32.37
CA ARG A 62 0.15 -20.11 -31.19
C ARG A 62 1.60 -20.07 -30.79
N ILE A 63 1.88 -19.73 -29.54
CA ILE A 63 3.23 -19.58 -29.00
C ILE A 63 3.38 -20.59 -27.86
N PRO A 64 4.18 -21.66 -28.03
CA PRO A 64 4.49 -22.57 -26.95
C PRO A 64 5.42 -21.93 -25.93
N LEU A 65 5.11 -22.11 -24.65
CA LEU A 65 5.80 -21.53 -23.51
C LEU A 65 5.92 -22.58 -22.40
N LYS A 66 7.08 -22.63 -21.76
CA LYS A 66 7.26 -23.23 -20.44
C LYS A 66 7.30 -22.12 -19.41
N ILE A 67 6.45 -22.21 -18.40
CA ILE A 67 6.29 -21.21 -17.36
C ILE A 67 6.49 -21.88 -16.02
N ARG A 68 7.40 -21.36 -15.21
CA ARG A 68 7.64 -21.82 -13.83
C ARG A 68 7.74 -20.65 -12.88
N SER A 69 7.39 -20.86 -11.62
CA SER A 69 7.60 -19.87 -10.56
C SER A 69 8.62 -20.37 -9.55
N GLU A 70 9.28 -19.43 -8.87
CA GLU A 70 10.29 -19.71 -7.86
C GLU A 70 10.20 -18.68 -6.73
N VAL A 71 10.29 -19.16 -5.50
CA VAL A 71 10.34 -18.30 -4.31
C VAL A 71 11.77 -17.78 -4.13
N LYS A 72 11.95 -16.46 -4.20
CA LYS A 72 13.25 -15.80 -3.94
C LYS A 72 13.36 -15.35 -2.48
N SER A 73 12.28 -14.85 -1.91
CA SER A 73 12.16 -14.45 -0.50
C SER A 73 10.68 -14.34 -0.10
N ASP A 74 10.39 -14.07 1.17
CA ASP A 74 9.01 -13.98 1.70
C ASP A 74 8.10 -12.99 0.96
N ASP A 75 8.67 -11.98 0.31
CA ASP A 75 7.93 -10.95 -0.43
C ASP A 75 8.23 -10.95 -1.93
N ILE A 76 9.05 -11.89 -2.44
CA ILE A 76 9.48 -11.89 -3.84
C ILE A 76 9.31 -13.25 -4.49
N ILE A 77 8.53 -13.26 -5.58
CA ILE A 77 8.34 -14.41 -6.47
C ILE A 77 8.93 -14.08 -7.83
N LEU A 78 9.70 -15.01 -8.38
CA LEU A 78 10.17 -14.97 -9.75
C LEU A 78 9.31 -15.87 -10.61
N MET A 79 8.96 -15.43 -11.82
CA MET A 79 8.30 -16.25 -12.82
C MET A 79 9.09 -16.22 -14.10
N TYR A 80 9.43 -17.39 -14.61
CA TYR A 80 10.26 -17.55 -15.79
C TYR A 80 9.40 -18.04 -16.94
N PHE A 81 9.66 -17.50 -18.12
CA PHE A 81 9.03 -17.85 -19.38
C PHE A 81 10.11 -18.31 -20.34
N ASN A 82 9.95 -19.50 -20.90
CA ASN A 82 10.90 -20.07 -21.85
C ASN A 82 10.14 -20.50 -23.11
N SER A 83 10.52 -19.92 -24.24
CA SER A 83 10.04 -20.25 -25.58
C SER A 83 11.23 -20.54 -26.47
N ASP A 84 11.00 -21.19 -27.62
CA ASP A 84 12.04 -21.39 -28.62
C ASP A 84 12.57 -20.04 -29.18
N ALA A 85 11.76 -18.98 -29.12
CA ALA A 85 12.08 -17.67 -29.69
C ALA A 85 12.63 -16.64 -28.70
N PHE A 86 12.41 -16.82 -27.39
CA PHE A 86 12.83 -15.88 -26.35
C PHE A 86 12.81 -16.51 -24.96
N LYS A 87 13.55 -15.90 -24.03
CA LYS A 87 13.42 -16.13 -22.60
C LYS A 87 13.00 -14.85 -21.91
N ALA A 88 12.25 -14.97 -20.82
CA ALA A 88 11.85 -13.84 -20.03
C ALA A 88 11.70 -14.20 -18.56
N GLN A 89 11.75 -13.16 -17.74
CA GLN A 89 11.52 -13.24 -16.32
C GLN A 89 10.60 -12.09 -15.90
N ILE A 90 9.69 -12.39 -14.98
CA ILE A 90 8.97 -11.38 -14.22
C ILE A 90 9.34 -11.56 -12.74
N GLU A 91 9.86 -10.50 -12.13
CA GLU A 91 9.99 -10.40 -10.67
C GLU A 91 8.75 -9.70 -10.11
N TYR A 92 8.07 -10.35 -9.17
CA TYR A 92 6.97 -9.79 -8.39
C TYR A 92 7.45 -9.50 -6.98
N ARG A 93 7.36 -8.25 -6.55
CA ARG A 93 7.56 -7.85 -5.16
C ARG A 93 6.22 -7.44 -4.55
N LEU A 94 5.81 -8.15 -3.51
CA LEU A 94 4.53 -7.98 -2.83
C LEU A 94 4.73 -7.10 -1.62
N VAL A 95 4.18 -5.89 -1.67
CA VAL A 95 4.28 -4.91 -0.58
C VAL A 95 2.88 -4.68 -0.02
N PRO A 96 2.57 -5.18 1.19
CA PRO A 96 1.31 -4.87 1.83
C PRO A 96 1.28 -3.38 2.18
N VAL A 97 0.28 -2.66 1.68
CA VAL A 97 0.10 -1.22 1.89
C VAL A 97 -1.34 -1.01 2.38
N PHE A 98 -1.51 -0.96 3.69
CA PHE A 98 -2.81 -0.85 4.36
C PHE A 98 -3.78 -1.96 3.93
N TYR A 99 -4.82 -1.63 3.14
CA TYR A 99 -5.91 -2.50 2.67
C TYR A 99 -5.66 -3.10 1.28
N ALA A 100 -4.57 -2.68 0.62
CA ALA A 100 -4.24 -3.12 -0.72
C ALA A 100 -2.86 -3.76 -0.73
N LEU A 101 -2.69 -4.68 -1.66
CA LEU A 101 -1.40 -5.22 -1.99
C LEU A 101 -0.86 -4.50 -3.21
N HIS A 102 0.33 -3.91 -3.06
CA HIS A 102 1.10 -3.37 -4.17
C HIS A 102 1.97 -4.51 -4.72
N ILE A 103 1.65 -4.95 -5.92
CA ILE A 103 2.43 -5.95 -6.65
C ILE A 103 3.32 -5.16 -7.61
N ASN A 104 4.57 -4.92 -7.20
CA ASN A 104 5.58 -4.31 -8.04
C ASN A 104 6.13 -5.38 -8.98
N LEU A 105 5.89 -5.20 -10.27
CA LEU A 105 6.25 -6.13 -11.33
C LEU A 105 7.41 -5.55 -12.13
N ARG A 106 8.49 -6.30 -12.26
CA ARG A 106 9.60 -6.00 -13.16
C ARG A 106 9.78 -7.12 -14.17
N ALA A 107 9.49 -6.82 -15.43
CA ALA A 107 9.56 -7.76 -16.54
C ALA A 107 10.84 -7.53 -17.34
N VAL A 108 11.57 -8.61 -17.66
CA VAL A 108 12.82 -8.58 -18.42
C VAL A 108 12.77 -9.66 -19.51
N CYS A 109 13.16 -9.28 -20.72
CA CYS A 109 13.35 -10.15 -21.86
C CYS A 109 14.85 -10.42 -22.06
N ASP A 110 15.23 -11.69 -21.96
CA ASP A 110 16.60 -12.16 -22.10
C ASP A 110 16.81 -12.79 -23.47
N GLY A 111 17.32 -11.99 -24.40
CA GLY A 111 17.73 -12.46 -25.73
C GLY A 111 16.58 -12.90 -26.66
N GLY A 112 16.92 -13.22 -27.91
CA GLY A 112 15.97 -13.65 -28.93
C GLY A 112 15.12 -12.51 -29.49
N ASN A 113 13.85 -12.80 -29.83
CA ASN A 113 12.92 -11.83 -30.38
C ASN A 113 12.30 -10.96 -29.26
N THR A 114 12.94 -9.83 -28.97
CA THR A 114 12.55 -8.90 -27.90
C THR A 114 11.16 -8.30 -28.09
N VAL A 115 10.75 -8.02 -29.34
CA VAL A 115 9.43 -7.46 -29.66
C VAL A 115 8.32 -8.47 -29.33
N LEU A 116 8.50 -9.73 -29.77
CA LEU A 116 7.57 -10.80 -29.44
C LEU A 116 7.51 -11.03 -27.93
N CYS A 117 8.68 -11.07 -27.28
CA CYS A 117 8.79 -11.25 -25.83
C CYS A 117 8.02 -10.17 -25.07
N THR A 118 8.29 -8.88 -25.32
CA THR A 118 7.59 -7.78 -24.65
C THR A 118 6.09 -7.87 -24.89
N SER A 119 5.65 -8.17 -26.11
CA SER A 119 4.23 -8.30 -26.42
C SER A 119 3.54 -9.48 -25.69
N VAL A 120 4.26 -10.58 -25.48
CA VAL A 120 3.78 -11.72 -24.68
C VAL A 120 3.67 -11.33 -23.20
N LEU A 121 4.70 -10.69 -22.64
CA LEU A 121 4.71 -10.27 -21.22
C LEU A 121 3.62 -9.23 -20.95
N GLU A 122 3.42 -8.25 -21.83
CA GLU A 122 2.32 -7.28 -21.71
C GLU A 122 0.94 -7.96 -21.74
N SER A 123 0.74 -8.92 -22.65
CA SER A 123 -0.52 -9.68 -22.73
C SER A 123 -0.75 -10.51 -21.45
N PHE A 124 0.31 -11.17 -20.97
CA PHE A 124 0.27 -11.93 -19.72
C PHE A 124 -0.08 -11.04 -18.53
N THR A 125 0.60 -9.90 -18.37
CA THR A 125 0.34 -8.94 -17.29
C THR A 125 -1.08 -8.40 -17.34
N LYS A 126 -1.64 -8.15 -18.53
CA LYS A 126 -3.02 -7.71 -18.69
C LYS A 126 -4.01 -8.76 -18.18
N GLU A 127 -3.82 -10.04 -18.53
CA GLU A 127 -4.70 -11.11 -18.03
C GLU A 127 -4.47 -11.41 -16.55
N LEU A 128 -3.23 -11.28 -16.05
CA LEU A 128 -2.92 -11.39 -14.62
C LEU A 128 -3.76 -10.39 -13.82
N GLU A 129 -3.85 -9.14 -14.29
CA GLU A 129 -4.68 -8.13 -13.65
C GLU A 129 -6.17 -8.47 -13.59
N ASP A 130 -6.68 -9.18 -14.59
CA ASP A 130 -8.06 -9.67 -14.64
C ASP A 130 -8.26 -10.89 -13.72
N VAL A 131 -7.27 -11.78 -13.62
CA VAL A 131 -7.31 -12.93 -12.71
C VAL A 131 -7.26 -12.46 -11.25
N LEU A 132 -6.40 -11.50 -10.92
CA LEU A 132 -6.26 -10.94 -9.58
C LEU A 132 -7.52 -10.18 -9.09
N ARG A 133 -8.49 -9.89 -9.98
CA ARG A 133 -9.81 -9.33 -9.60
C ARG A 133 -10.81 -10.39 -9.16
N LYS A 134 -10.54 -11.67 -9.43
CA LYS A 134 -11.45 -12.78 -9.14
C LYS A 134 -11.00 -13.51 -7.88
N PRO A 135 -11.94 -14.08 -7.10
CA PRO A 135 -11.60 -14.91 -5.94
C PRO A 135 -11.09 -16.29 -6.41
N VAL A 136 -9.87 -16.33 -6.94
CA VAL A 136 -9.21 -17.58 -7.36
C VAL A 136 -8.51 -18.18 -6.16
N LYS A 137 -8.91 -19.40 -5.78
CA LYS A 137 -8.27 -20.13 -4.68
C LYS A 137 -7.06 -20.93 -5.22
N PRO A 138 -5.82 -20.63 -4.78
CA PRO A 138 -4.66 -21.42 -5.15
C PRO A 138 -4.76 -22.84 -4.59
N MET A 139 -4.26 -23.82 -5.34
CA MET A 139 -4.29 -25.23 -4.98
C MET A 139 -2.96 -25.71 -4.39
N ILE A 140 -1.89 -24.91 -4.54
CA ILE A 140 -0.55 -25.21 -4.06
C ILE A 140 -0.10 -24.14 -3.08
N THR A 141 0.42 -24.57 -1.92
CA THR A 141 1.05 -23.67 -0.95
C THR A 141 2.52 -23.49 -1.30
N PRO A 142 3.04 -22.25 -1.39
CA PRO A 142 4.45 -22.03 -1.63
C PRO A 142 5.34 -22.62 -0.54
N PRO A 143 6.55 -23.11 -0.88
CA PRO A 143 7.54 -23.49 0.10
C PRO A 143 7.99 -22.25 0.88
N LYS A 144 8.18 -22.39 2.20
CA LYS A 144 8.81 -21.34 3.01
C LYS A 144 10.23 -21.10 2.48
N PRO A 145 10.66 -19.85 2.25
CA PRO A 145 12.02 -19.58 1.83
C PRO A 145 13.01 -20.14 2.86
N ALA A 146 14.13 -20.67 2.38
CA ALA A 146 15.20 -21.14 3.25
C ALA A 146 15.65 -19.95 4.15
N PRO A 147 15.82 -20.17 5.47
CA PRO A 147 16.26 -19.10 6.36
C PRO A 147 17.59 -18.54 5.85
N LYS A 148 17.63 -17.22 5.65
CA LYS A 148 18.89 -16.53 5.36
C LYS A 148 19.88 -16.86 6.48
N PRO A 149 21.13 -17.25 6.17
CA PRO A 149 22.19 -17.29 7.17
C PRO A 149 22.22 -15.94 7.87
N ALA A 150 22.19 -15.93 9.20
CA ALA A 150 22.23 -14.71 9.98
C ALA A 150 23.42 -13.86 9.54
N GLU A 151 23.16 -12.67 9.02
CA GLU A 151 24.18 -11.69 8.72
C GLU A 151 24.80 -11.30 10.06
N VAL A 152 26.06 -11.68 10.27
CA VAL A 152 26.79 -11.39 11.51
C VAL A 152 26.93 -9.87 11.59
N THR A 153 26.12 -9.25 12.45
CA THR A 153 26.22 -7.82 12.75
C THR A 153 27.63 -7.52 13.25
N PRO A 154 28.43 -6.66 12.59
CA PRO A 154 29.72 -6.26 13.12
C PRO A 154 29.50 -5.54 14.46
N GLN A 155 30.20 -5.98 15.51
CA GLN A 155 30.22 -5.31 16.80
C GLN A 155 30.54 -3.82 16.60
N ARG A 156 29.63 -2.98 17.08
CA ARG A 156 29.83 -1.53 17.16
C ARG A 156 30.96 -1.26 18.15
N VAL A 157 32.09 -0.79 17.66
CA VAL A 157 33.19 -0.29 18.50
C VAL A 157 32.70 0.97 19.20
N GLU A 158 32.63 0.93 20.53
CA GLU A 158 32.34 2.08 21.39
C GLU A 158 33.52 3.06 21.36
N THR A 159 33.28 4.30 20.97
CA THR A 159 34.22 5.41 21.18
C THR A 159 34.01 6.03 22.57
N PRO A 160 35.07 6.42 23.31
CA PRO A 160 34.96 6.87 24.69
C PRO A 160 34.41 8.32 24.82
N PRO A 161 33.85 8.70 25.99
CA PRO A 161 33.25 10.03 26.19
C PRO A 161 34.29 11.13 26.37
N GLN A 162 34.08 12.29 25.75
CA GLN A 162 34.84 13.52 26.02
C GLN A 162 34.39 14.17 27.34
N GLU A 163 35.37 14.59 28.14
CA GLU A 163 35.23 15.24 29.45
C GLU A 163 34.55 16.62 29.39
N ALA A 164 33.81 16.91 30.46
CA ALA A 164 33.15 18.18 30.73
C ALA A 164 34.15 19.26 31.20
N VAL A 165 34.10 20.46 30.62
CA VAL A 165 34.85 21.64 31.08
C VAL A 165 33.99 22.48 32.04
N LYS A 166 34.61 22.89 33.16
CA LYS A 166 34.08 23.64 34.31
C LYS A 166 33.54 25.05 33.96
N PRO A 167 32.63 25.61 34.80
CA PRO A 167 32.13 26.98 34.69
C PRO A 167 33.00 28.00 35.45
N GLN A 168 33.09 29.23 34.95
CA GLN A 168 33.60 30.40 35.69
C GLN A 168 32.53 31.51 35.77
N THR A 169 32.48 32.12 36.96
CA THR A 169 31.49 33.09 37.48
C THR A 169 32.02 34.55 37.38
N PRO A 170 31.35 35.63 37.85
CA PRO A 170 30.69 36.65 37.01
C PRO A 170 31.19 38.13 37.19
N GLN A 171 30.50 39.07 36.48
CA GLN A 171 30.29 40.54 36.68
C GLN A 171 31.26 41.58 36.05
N PRO A 172 30.88 42.89 35.90
CA PRO A 172 29.58 43.57 35.62
C PRO A 172 29.72 44.75 34.57
N PRO A 173 28.86 45.81 34.50
CA PRO A 173 27.84 46.05 33.47
C PRO A 173 28.08 47.22 32.45
N SER A 174 27.27 47.19 31.38
CA SER A 174 26.74 48.22 30.44
C SER A 174 27.46 49.57 30.18
N PRO A 175 27.42 50.09 28.93
CA PRO A 175 26.35 51.02 28.56
C PRO A 175 25.80 50.94 27.10
N THR A 176 24.48 51.13 27.01
CA THR A 176 23.69 51.90 26.02
C THR A 176 23.66 51.55 24.51
N LEU A 177 22.44 51.18 24.08
CA LEU A 177 21.76 51.19 22.75
C LEU A 177 22.22 52.28 21.73
N PRO A 178 21.99 52.15 20.39
CA PRO A 178 20.68 51.87 19.75
C PRO A 178 20.75 51.14 18.36
N PRO A 179 19.73 51.22 17.49
CA PRO A 179 18.46 50.49 17.49
C PRO A 179 18.39 49.39 16.41
N THR A 180 17.44 48.49 16.58
CA THR A 180 17.08 47.38 15.69
C THR A 180 16.67 47.84 14.28
N PRO A 181 17.11 47.17 13.20
CA PRO A 181 16.50 47.34 11.88
C PRO A 181 15.12 46.64 11.84
N PRO A 182 14.15 47.19 11.11
CA PRO A 182 12.79 46.68 11.07
C PRO A 182 12.70 45.32 10.39
N LYS A 183 11.94 44.42 11.01
CA LYS A 183 11.55 43.12 10.48
C LYS A 183 10.80 43.32 9.15
N PRO A 184 11.11 42.58 8.07
CA PRO A 184 10.30 42.65 6.86
C PRO A 184 8.89 42.16 7.17
N THR A 185 7.91 43.05 7.03
CA THR A 185 6.48 42.74 7.06
C THR A 185 6.19 41.84 5.86
N GLN A 186 6.13 40.53 6.10
CA GLN A 186 5.59 39.60 5.13
C GLN A 186 4.11 39.96 4.95
N PRO A 187 3.61 40.13 3.71
CA PRO A 187 2.20 40.45 3.50
C PRO A 187 1.34 39.37 4.13
N GLU A 188 0.49 39.78 5.05
CA GLU A 188 -0.56 38.96 5.63
C GLU A 188 -1.44 38.50 4.47
N ARG A 189 -1.24 37.25 4.03
CA ARG A 189 -2.12 36.62 3.05
C ARG A 189 -3.48 36.51 3.72
N THR A 190 -4.36 37.43 3.37
CA THR A 190 -5.78 37.35 3.66
C THR A 190 -6.24 35.95 3.28
N PRO A 191 -6.77 35.13 4.21
CA PRO A 191 -7.30 33.83 3.84
C PRO A 191 -8.42 34.09 2.85
N VAL A 192 -8.21 33.67 1.60
CA VAL A 192 -9.29 33.60 0.61
C VAL A 192 -10.40 32.78 1.26
N PRO A 193 -11.65 33.28 1.33
CA PRO A 193 -12.76 32.50 1.85
C PRO A 193 -12.85 31.23 1.01
N GLN A 194 -12.42 30.11 1.58
CA GLN A 194 -12.64 28.82 0.94
C GLN A 194 -14.15 28.63 0.95
N GLU A 195 -14.75 28.72 -0.23
CA GLU A 195 -16.09 28.18 -0.47
C GLU A 195 -16.16 26.83 0.23
N LYS A 196 -17.20 26.64 1.04
CA LYS A 196 -17.48 25.37 1.69
C LYS A 196 -17.85 24.37 0.61
N GLU A 197 -16.85 23.80 -0.03
CA GLU A 197 -16.98 22.64 -0.88
C GLU A 197 -17.61 21.55 0.01
N THR A 198 -18.89 21.26 -0.22
CA THR A 198 -19.59 20.19 0.49
C THR A 198 -19.04 18.87 -0.04
N ILE A 199 -18.10 18.28 0.70
CA ILE A 199 -17.50 17.00 0.37
C ILE A 199 -18.56 15.91 0.53
N ASP A 200 -18.90 15.26 -0.58
CA ASP A 200 -19.71 14.04 -0.56
C ASP A 200 -18.82 12.85 -0.19
N ILE A 201 -18.83 12.49 1.09
CA ILE A 201 -18.03 11.39 1.63
C ILE A 201 -18.48 10.01 1.16
N THR A 202 -19.69 9.87 0.61
CA THR A 202 -20.17 8.55 0.13
C THR A 202 -19.35 8.06 -1.06
N LYS A 203 -18.78 9.00 -1.84
CA LYS A 203 -17.84 8.71 -2.91
C LYS A 203 -16.50 8.17 -2.41
N LEU A 204 -16.19 8.32 -1.12
CA LEU A 204 -14.98 7.81 -0.48
C LEU A 204 -15.22 6.45 0.18
N PHE A 205 -16.41 5.85 0.09
CA PHE A 205 -16.70 4.51 0.60
C PHE A 205 -16.17 3.40 -0.31
N ASP A 206 -14.91 3.56 -0.70
CA ASP A 206 -14.17 2.66 -1.57
C ASP A 206 -12.74 2.55 -1.04
N GLU A 207 -12.26 1.32 -0.84
CA GLU A 207 -10.95 1.03 -0.26
C GLU A 207 -9.80 1.64 -1.06
N VAL A 208 -9.93 1.71 -2.40
CA VAL A 208 -8.90 2.30 -3.27
C VAL A 208 -8.86 3.81 -3.09
N LEU A 209 -10.03 4.46 -3.06
CA LEU A 209 -10.09 5.91 -2.86
C LEU A 209 -9.60 6.32 -1.46
N ILE A 210 -9.88 5.53 -0.42
CA ILE A 210 -9.34 5.77 0.92
C ILE A 210 -7.81 5.61 0.91
N ALA A 211 -7.28 4.54 0.32
CA ALA A 211 -5.84 4.34 0.22
C ALA A 211 -5.15 5.49 -0.54
N MET A 212 -5.71 5.91 -1.68
CA MET A 212 -5.20 7.04 -2.45
C MET A 212 -5.26 8.36 -1.67
N ALA A 213 -6.32 8.59 -0.89
CA ALA A 213 -6.42 9.76 -0.03
C ALA A 213 -5.31 9.74 1.04
N LEU A 214 -5.09 8.61 1.71
CA LEU A 214 -4.08 8.47 2.76
C LEU A 214 -2.64 8.61 2.27
N ILE A 215 -2.30 8.07 1.09
CA ILE A 215 -0.96 8.20 0.50
C ILE A 215 -0.57 9.67 0.31
N ASN A 216 -1.54 10.52 -0.03
CA ASN A 216 -1.33 11.94 -0.27
C ASN A 216 -1.66 12.81 0.96
N SER A 217 -1.80 12.20 2.14
CA SER A 217 -2.17 12.89 3.38
C SER A 217 -0.98 13.08 4.30
N ASP A 218 -1.03 14.16 5.06
CA ASP A 218 -0.06 14.42 6.12
C ASP A 218 -0.53 13.73 7.41
N LEU A 219 0.40 13.03 8.10
CA LEU A 219 0.10 12.47 9.41
C LEU A 219 0.01 13.62 10.44
N VAL A 220 -1.18 13.82 10.99
CA VAL A 220 -1.46 14.89 11.98
C VAL A 220 -1.20 14.41 13.40
N SER A 221 -1.59 13.16 13.71
CA SER A 221 -1.42 12.59 15.04
C SER A 221 -1.45 11.07 14.98
N THR A 222 -0.82 10.43 15.96
CA THR A 222 -0.91 8.99 16.19
C THR A 222 -1.04 8.75 17.69
N GLY A 223 -1.63 7.62 18.07
CA GLY A 223 -1.68 7.20 19.46
C GLY A 223 -2.26 5.81 19.61
N GLU A 224 -2.26 5.34 20.85
CA GLU A 224 -2.84 4.06 21.25
C GLU A 224 -3.96 4.32 22.26
N LEU A 225 -5.02 3.53 22.20
CA LEU A 225 -6.09 3.53 23.19
C LEU A 225 -6.21 2.14 23.78
N THR A 226 -6.09 2.07 25.11
CA THR A 226 -6.34 0.87 25.90
C THR A 226 -7.82 0.73 26.22
N VAL A 227 -8.27 -0.47 26.52
CA VAL A 227 -9.64 -0.74 26.94
C VAL A 227 -9.90 -0.14 28.34
N PRO A 228 -11.08 0.45 28.62
CA PRO A 228 -12.18 0.72 27.69
C PRO A 228 -11.93 1.99 26.87
N TRP A 229 -12.25 1.93 25.58
CA TRP A 229 -12.34 3.09 24.70
C TRP A 229 -13.67 3.06 23.96
N ASP A 230 -14.13 4.23 23.52
CA ASP A 230 -15.35 4.40 22.74
C ASP A 230 -15.10 5.26 21.49
N ILE A 231 -16.07 5.27 20.57
CA ILE A 231 -16.00 6.09 19.36
C ILE A 231 -15.85 7.58 19.72
N ASN A 232 -16.52 8.04 20.78
CA ASN A 232 -16.45 9.45 21.18
C ASN A 232 -15.04 9.87 21.60
N THR A 233 -14.28 8.98 22.23
CA THR A 233 -12.88 9.18 22.60
C THR A 233 -12.03 9.38 21.36
N LEU A 234 -12.24 8.56 20.33
CA LEU A 234 -11.59 8.70 19.02
C LEU A 234 -11.94 10.03 18.33
N ILE A 235 -13.22 10.40 18.30
CA ILE A 235 -13.66 11.69 17.75
C ILE A 235 -13.06 12.86 18.52
N ASN A 236 -12.96 12.77 19.85
CA ASN A 236 -12.33 13.80 20.65
C ASN A 236 -10.84 13.98 20.31
N LYS A 237 -10.12 12.91 19.96
CA LYS A 237 -8.74 13.02 19.43
C LYS A 237 -8.67 13.79 18.11
N ALA A 238 -9.68 13.70 17.25
CA ALA A 238 -9.76 14.54 16.07
C ALA A 238 -10.09 16.01 16.42
N ARG A 239 -11.06 16.26 17.31
CA ARG A 239 -11.44 17.61 17.76
C ARG A 239 -10.30 18.37 18.44
N GLU A 240 -9.48 17.69 19.25
CA GLU A 240 -8.25 18.24 19.85
C GLU A 240 -7.28 18.80 18.78
N LYS A 241 -7.35 18.29 17.55
CA LYS A 241 -6.50 18.69 16.41
C LYS A 241 -7.19 19.65 15.44
N LYS A 242 -8.36 20.20 15.77
CA LYS A 242 -9.12 21.17 14.93
C LYS A 242 -8.25 22.29 14.34
N GLY A 243 -7.34 22.87 15.14
CA GLY A 243 -6.44 23.93 14.67
C GLY A 243 -5.60 23.51 13.48
N VAL A 244 -5.06 22.29 13.52
CA VAL A 244 -4.26 21.71 12.43
C VAL A 244 -5.16 21.22 11.29
N LEU A 245 -6.28 20.57 11.61
CA LEU A 245 -7.25 20.05 10.63
C LEU A 245 -7.87 21.15 9.76
N SER A 246 -7.93 22.39 10.25
CA SER A 246 -8.42 23.55 9.50
C SER A 246 -7.65 23.83 8.20
N GLN A 247 -6.41 23.34 8.09
CA GLN A 247 -5.55 23.50 6.91
C GLN A 247 -5.84 22.47 5.80
N TYR A 248 -6.66 21.46 6.09
CA TYR A 248 -6.95 20.34 5.19
C TYR A 248 -8.38 20.42 4.66
N LYS A 249 -8.67 19.68 3.58
CA LYS A 249 -10.04 19.55 3.08
C LYS A 249 -10.88 18.66 4.01
N ILE A 250 -10.30 17.53 4.42
CA ILE A 250 -10.93 16.55 5.32
C ILE A 250 -9.85 15.88 6.17
N GLY A 251 -10.24 15.37 7.34
CA GLY A 251 -9.43 14.47 8.15
C GLY A 251 -9.89 13.02 7.99
N ILE A 252 -8.94 12.09 8.09
CA ILE A 252 -9.22 10.65 8.09
C ILE A 252 -8.65 10.08 9.39
N LEU A 253 -9.49 9.50 10.23
CA LEU A 253 -9.09 8.81 11.45
C LEU A 253 -9.09 7.30 11.18
N SER A 254 -7.91 6.72 10.99
CA SER A 254 -7.75 5.27 10.82
C SER A 254 -7.52 4.61 12.18
N VAL A 255 -8.23 3.53 12.45
CA VAL A 255 -8.24 2.77 13.70
C VAL A 255 -7.94 1.32 13.39
N LYS A 256 -6.92 0.77 14.02
CA LYS A 256 -6.45 -0.58 13.76
C LYS A 256 -5.98 -1.30 15.02
N ASP A 257 -6.36 -2.56 15.20
CA ASP A 257 -5.83 -3.42 16.26
C ASP A 257 -4.66 -4.30 15.75
N LYS A 258 -4.01 -5.01 16.66
CA LYS A 258 -2.87 -5.89 16.32
C LYS A 258 -3.28 -7.17 15.58
N ASN A 259 -4.53 -7.61 15.73
CA ASN A 259 -5.02 -8.88 15.18
C ASN A 259 -5.81 -8.68 13.88
N ASP A 260 -5.81 -7.47 13.31
CA ASP A 260 -6.58 -7.11 12.10
C ASP A 260 -8.08 -7.38 12.24
N THR A 261 -8.61 -7.39 13.47
CA THR A 261 -10.04 -7.57 13.75
C THR A 261 -10.81 -6.26 13.63
N VAL A 262 -10.14 -5.12 13.79
CA VAL A 262 -10.67 -3.78 13.58
C VAL A 262 -9.77 -3.09 12.58
N ASP A 263 -10.32 -2.68 11.45
CA ASP A 263 -9.70 -1.78 10.48
C ASP A 263 -10.76 -0.78 10.03
N LEU A 264 -10.89 0.31 10.80
CA LEU A 264 -11.95 1.29 10.64
C LEU A 264 -11.37 2.64 10.24
N VAL A 265 -12.01 3.29 9.27
CA VAL A 265 -11.74 4.66 8.89
C VAL A 265 -12.95 5.52 9.19
N ILE A 266 -12.73 6.59 9.94
CA ILE A 266 -13.75 7.61 10.22
C ILE A 266 -13.34 8.91 9.53
N PHE A 267 -14.19 9.40 8.64
CA PHE A 267 -14.01 10.68 7.97
C PHE A 267 -14.47 11.79 8.90
N VAL A 268 -13.63 12.81 9.09
CA VAL A 268 -13.94 13.97 9.94
C VAL A 268 -13.76 15.27 9.18
N ASN A 269 -14.60 16.26 9.44
CA ASN A 269 -14.45 17.57 8.83
C ASN A 269 -13.30 18.37 9.48
N ARG A 270 -13.10 19.61 9.02
CA ARG A 270 -12.06 20.52 9.51
C ARG A 270 -12.14 20.87 11.00
N ASN A 271 -13.30 20.65 11.62
CA ASN A 271 -13.50 20.84 13.05
C ASN A 271 -13.27 19.56 13.87
N GLY A 272 -12.98 18.44 13.22
CA GLY A 272 -12.90 17.13 13.85
C GLY A 272 -14.27 16.46 14.08
N GLU A 273 -15.34 16.98 13.49
CA GLU A 273 -16.67 16.34 13.59
C GLU A 273 -16.80 15.21 12.57
N PRO A 274 -17.41 14.07 12.93
CA PRO A 274 -17.58 12.95 12.03
C PRO A 274 -18.49 13.32 10.85
N MET A 275 -18.14 12.78 9.68
CA MET A 275 -18.92 12.88 8.45
C MET A 275 -19.47 11.52 8.06
N GLY A 276 -18.73 10.44 8.33
CA GLY A 276 -19.12 9.06 8.10
C GLY A 276 -17.94 8.11 8.30
N PHE A 277 -18.12 6.84 7.98
CA PHE A 277 -17.13 5.80 8.21
C PHE A 277 -17.19 4.68 7.17
N TYR A 278 -16.07 3.97 7.05
CA TYR A 278 -15.90 2.79 6.22
C TYR A 278 -14.82 1.89 6.85
N GLY A 279 -15.00 0.57 6.84
CA GLY A 279 -13.98 -0.35 7.31
C GLY A 279 -14.44 -1.78 7.53
N ARG A 280 -13.72 -2.50 8.36
CA ARG A 280 -14.00 -3.88 8.77
C ARG A 280 -13.95 -4.03 10.29
N ILE A 281 -14.91 -4.76 10.83
CA ILE A 281 -14.95 -5.20 12.23
C ILE A 281 -15.27 -6.69 12.23
N GLU A 282 -14.42 -7.52 12.86
CA GLU A 282 -14.57 -8.98 12.92
C GLU A 282 -14.84 -9.63 11.54
N ASN A 283 -14.15 -9.14 10.50
CA ASN A 283 -14.31 -9.53 9.08
C ASN A 283 -15.63 -9.10 8.41
N LEU A 284 -16.48 -8.33 9.08
CA LEU A 284 -17.67 -7.73 8.49
C LEU A 284 -17.35 -6.33 7.97
N SER A 285 -17.66 -6.08 6.69
CA SER A 285 -17.53 -4.74 6.12
C SER A 285 -18.63 -3.84 6.66
N VAL A 286 -18.25 -2.68 7.17
CA VAL A 286 -19.12 -1.68 7.78
C VAL A 286 -18.92 -0.34 7.09
N LYS A 287 -20.01 0.38 6.84
CA LYS A 287 -19.98 1.75 6.34
C LYS A 287 -21.27 2.47 6.71
N GLY A 288 -21.19 3.79 6.78
CA GLY A 288 -22.36 4.61 7.11
C GLY A 288 -22.00 6.08 7.24
N LEU A 289 -23.03 6.90 7.39
CA LEU A 289 -22.90 8.33 7.66
C LEU A 289 -22.65 8.59 9.15
N ALA A 290 -22.45 9.87 9.50
CA ALA A 290 -22.09 10.27 10.86
C ALA A 290 -23.12 9.87 11.93
N ASP A 291 -24.41 9.89 11.60
CA ASP A 291 -25.52 9.50 12.47
C ASP A 291 -25.55 7.99 12.76
N GLU A 292 -24.97 7.18 11.87
CA GLU A 292 -24.89 5.72 12.02
C GLU A 292 -23.71 5.24 12.89
N LEU A 293 -22.76 6.13 13.25
CA LEU A 293 -21.61 5.79 14.09
C LEU A 293 -22.00 5.25 15.47
N VAL A 294 -23.08 5.75 16.07
CA VAL A 294 -23.54 5.31 17.40
C VAL A 294 -23.96 3.84 17.37
N SER A 295 -24.51 3.38 16.25
CA SER A 295 -24.90 1.98 16.06
C SER A 295 -23.68 1.07 15.95
N LEU A 296 -22.58 1.58 15.39
CA LEU A 296 -21.31 0.87 15.24
C LEU A 296 -20.63 0.58 16.58
N GLU A 297 -20.80 1.48 17.56
CA GLU A 297 -20.16 1.38 18.88
C GLU A 297 -20.43 0.04 19.58
N LYS A 298 -21.64 -0.49 19.41
CA LYS A 298 -22.06 -1.78 20.00
C LYS A 298 -21.34 -2.99 19.39
N SER A 299 -20.75 -2.83 18.21
CA SER A 299 -20.05 -3.90 17.49
C SER A 299 -18.54 -3.85 17.69
N LEU A 300 -18.01 -2.84 18.40
CA LEU A 300 -16.57 -2.71 18.59
C LEU A 300 -16.06 -3.71 19.64
N PRO A 301 -15.02 -4.49 19.31
CA PRO A 301 -14.43 -5.44 20.26
C PRO A 301 -13.68 -4.70 21.38
N ALA A 302 -13.69 -5.28 22.57
CA ALA A 302 -12.98 -4.77 23.74
C ALA A 302 -11.48 -5.13 23.66
N ILE A 303 -10.76 -4.49 22.75
CA ILE A 303 -9.33 -4.72 22.46
C ILE A 303 -8.56 -3.42 22.37
N GLU A 304 -7.25 -3.45 22.58
CA GLU A 304 -6.40 -2.27 22.37
C GLU A 304 -6.31 -1.91 20.88
N ILE A 305 -6.33 -0.62 20.59
CA ILE A 305 -6.26 -0.10 19.22
C ILE A 305 -5.15 0.95 19.07
N THR A 306 -4.60 1.04 17.87
CA THR A 306 -3.80 2.17 17.41
C THR A 306 -4.68 3.04 16.53
N TYR A 307 -4.66 4.35 16.76
CA TYR A 307 -5.30 5.32 15.87
C TYR A 307 -4.26 6.23 15.21
N ARG A 308 -4.56 6.65 13.99
CA ARG A 308 -3.80 7.67 13.26
C ARG A 308 -4.78 8.65 12.63
N LEU A 309 -4.53 9.93 12.84
CA LEU A 309 -5.26 11.02 12.23
C LEU A 309 -4.44 11.59 11.08
N TRP A 310 -5.05 11.62 9.90
CA TRP A 310 -4.45 12.07 8.66
C TRP A 310 -5.18 13.32 8.16
N GLY A 311 -4.45 14.28 7.63
CA GLY A 311 -5.00 15.48 6.99
C GLY A 311 -4.88 15.38 5.47
N VAL A 312 -6.02 15.41 4.77
CA VAL A 312 -6.07 15.28 3.31
C VAL A 312 -6.15 16.67 2.67
N LYS A 313 -5.14 17.05 1.88
CA LYS A 313 -5.14 18.33 1.12
C LYS A 313 -5.93 18.24 -0.18
N GLN A 314 -5.87 17.09 -0.84
CA GLN A 314 -6.52 16.84 -2.12
C GLN A 314 -7.18 15.47 -2.09
N LEU A 315 -8.49 15.44 -2.35
CA LEU A 315 -9.23 14.19 -2.51
C LEU A 315 -8.89 13.57 -3.87
N PRO A 316 -8.80 12.24 -3.97
CA PRO A 316 -8.69 11.58 -5.26
C PRO A 316 -9.90 11.97 -6.13
N MET A 317 -9.63 12.38 -7.37
CA MET A 317 -10.67 12.75 -8.32
C MET A 317 -11.42 11.46 -8.74
N VAL A 318 -12.75 11.51 -8.64
CA VAL A 318 -13.67 10.51 -9.21
C VAL A 318 -13.96 10.87 -10.65
#